data_AF-A0A842QWW7-F1
#
_entry.id   AF-A0A842QWW7-F1
#
_cell.length_a   1.000
_cell.length_b   1.000
_cell.length_c   1.000
_cell.angle_alpha   90.00
_cell.angle_beta   90.00
_cell.angle_gamma   90.00
#
_symmetry.space_group_name_H-M   'P 1'
#
loop_
_entity.id
_entity.type
_entity.pdbx_description
1 polymer ?
#
loop_
_entity_poly.entity_id
_entity_poly.type
_entity_poly.pdbx_seq_one_letter_code
_entity_poly.pdbx_strand_id
1 'polypeptide(L)'
;MSIMQKINKLDRRYIYLLAWAFVLFPLLNPLGLPIPISQDARTWYDYVENEINDGDVVLLAPMYGVSGMPELFPMTVATMKHLLTKDVKIVVVSFWTEGPLVFNTLLTQVDPADYGYVYGED
;
A
#
# COMPACT_ATOMS: atom_id res chain seq x y z
N MET A 1 8.93 -46.28 5.02
CA MET A 1 9.45 -44.91 5.28
C MET A 1 8.29 -43.95 5.27
N SER A 2 8.16 -43.13 6.32
CA SER A 2 7.12 -42.09 6.38
C SER A 2 7.35 -41.05 5.28
N ILE A 3 6.28 -40.42 4.77
CA ILE A 3 6.35 -39.33 3.77
C ILE A 3 7.29 -38.23 4.24
N MET A 4 7.29 -37.93 5.54
CA MET A 4 8.16 -36.93 6.16
C MET A 4 9.65 -37.25 6.05
N GLN A 5 10.03 -38.53 6.06
CA GLN A 5 11.42 -38.96 5.92
C GLN A 5 11.89 -38.89 4.46
N LYS A 6 10.98 -39.04 3.50
CA LYS A 6 11.30 -38.89 2.07
C LYS A 6 11.52 -37.42 1.71
N ILE A 7 10.71 -36.51 2.26
CA ILE A 7 10.87 -35.07 2.06
C ILE A 7 12.18 -34.57 2.67
N ASN A 8 12.56 -35.01 3.87
CA ASN A 8 13.83 -34.64 4.50
C ASN A 8 15.08 -35.13 3.75
N LYS A 9 14.96 -36.19 2.95
CA LYS A 9 16.05 -36.70 2.10
C LYS A 9 16.06 -36.08 0.70
N LEU A 10 15.04 -35.29 0.35
CA LEU A 10 14.96 -34.64 -0.94
C LEU A 10 16.02 -33.54 -1.02
N ASP A 11 16.74 -33.49 -2.12
CA ASP A 11 17.69 -32.41 -2.36
C ASP A 11 16.96 -31.06 -2.38
N ARG A 12 17.43 -30.13 -1.55
CA ARG A 12 16.87 -28.77 -1.42
C ARG A 12 16.70 -28.04 -2.76
N ARG A 13 17.53 -28.36 -3.76
CA ARG A 13 17.45 -27.78 -5.12
C ARG A 13 16.08 -28.02 -5.76
N TYR A 14 15.51 -29.21 -5.60
CA TYR A 14 14.17 -29.50 -6.14
C TYR A 14 13.07 -28.74 -5.39
N ILE A 15 13.24 -28.54 -4.08
CA ILE A 15 12.31 -27.73 -3.27
C ILE A 15 12.33 -26.27 -3.77
N TYR A 16 13.51 -25.69 -3.96
CA TYR A 16 13.64 -24.33 -4.48
C TYR A 16 13.15 -24.20 -5.93
N LEU A 17 13.36 -25.21 -6.78
CA LEU A 17 12.86 -25.19 -8.15
C LEU A 17 11.33 -25.25 -8.18
N LEU A 18 10.71 -26.06 -7.32
CA LEU A 18 9.25 -26.09 -7.17
C LEU A 18 8.73 -24.74 -6.63
N ALA A 19 9.33 -24.21 -5.57
CA ALA A 19 8.95 -22.90 -5.03
C ALA A 19 9.04 -21.80 -6.09
N TRP A 20 10.12 -21.80 -6.89
CA TRP A 20 10.30 -20.88 -8.00
C TRP A 20 9.19 -21.04 -9.05
N ALA A 21 8.85 -22.26 -9.44
CA ALA A 21 7.75 -22.51 -10.38
C ALA A 21 6.40 -22.05 -9.82
N PHE A 22 6.13 -22.28 -8.53
CA PHE A 22 4.90 -21.84 -7.85
C PHE A 22 4.79 -20.32 -7.75
N VAL A 23 5.90 -19.58 -7.64
CA VAL A 23 5.90 -18.10 -7.64
C VAL A 23 5.85 -17.56 -9.07
N LEU A 24 6.53 -18.20 -10.02
CA LEU A 24 6.56 -17.74 -11.41
C LEU A 24 5.20 -17.88 -12.09
N PHE A 25 4.47 -18.96 -11.81
CA PHE A 25 3.16 -19.21 -12.40
C PHE A 25 2.16 -18.05 -12.20
N PRO A 26 1.86 -17.58 -10.97
CA PRO A 26 0.94 -16.46 -10.74
C PRO A 26 1.47 -15.11 -11.25
N LEU A 27 2.80 -14.96 -11.41
CA LEU A 27 3.39 -13.77 -12.03
C LEU A 27 3.13 -13.69 -13.53
N LEU A 28 3.16 -14.84 -14.23
CA LEU A 28 2.89 -14.91 -15.67
C LEU A 28 1.38 -14.98 -15.99
N ASN A 29 0.62 -15.68 -15.15
CA ASN A 29 -0.83 -15.85 -15.29
C ASN A 29 -1.49 -15.53 -13.94
N PRO A 30 -1.89 -14.26 -13.72
CA PRO A 30 -2.57 -13.85 -12.50
C PRO A 30 -3.76 -14.76 -12.21
N LEU A 31 -3.83 -15.29 -11.00
CA LEU A 31 -4.85 -16.27 -10.60
C LEU A 31 -6.28 -15.70 -10.54
N GLY A 32 -6.43 -14.38 -10.65
CA GLY A 32 -7.73 -13.71 -10.58
C GLY A 32 -8.45 -13.96 -9.24
N LEU A 33 -7.69 -14.19 -8.16
CA LEU A 33 -8.28 -14.42 -6.85
C LEU A 33 -9.12 -13.19 -6.45
N PRO A 34 -10.33 -13.40 -5.88
CA PRO A 34 -11.13 -12.29 -5.42
C PRO A 34 -10.39 -11.57 -4.29
N ILE A 35 -10.36 -10.24 -4.37
CA ILE A 35 -9.84 -9.38 -3.31
C ILE A 35 -11.06 -8.83 -2.57
N PRO A 36 -11.54 -9.50 -1.51
CA PRO A 36 -12.67 -8.99 -0.74
C PRO A 36 -12.26 -7.70 -0.01
N ILE A 37 -13.24 -6.83 0.22
CA ILE A 37 -13.05 -5.66 1.10
C ILE A 37 -12.83 -6.19 2.52
N SER A 38 -11.65 -5.94 3.08
CA SER A 38 -11.36 -6.31 4.46
C SER A 38 -12.12 -5.41 5.43
N GLN A 39 -12.31 -5.90 6.66
CA GLN A 39 -12.91 -5.08 7.71
C GLN A 39 -12.08 -3.80 7.95
N ASP A 40 -10.75 -3.91 7.93
CA ASP A 40 -9.86 -2.76 8.13
C ASP A 40 -10.01 -1.71 7.02
N ALA A 41 -10.12 -2.13 5.76
CA ALA A 41 -10.34 -1.23 4.64
C ALA A 41 -11.68 -0.49 4.76
N ARG A 42 -12.74 -1.19 5.19
CA ARG A 42 -14.05 -0.59 5.43
C ARG A 42 -14.00 0.40 6.59
N THR A 43 -13.41 0.01 7.71
CA THR A 43 -13.28 0.88 8.90
C THR A 43 -12.52 2.17 8.55
N TRP A 44 -11.45 2.08 7.77
CA TRP A 44 -10.71 3.28 7.34
C TRP A 44 -11.53 4.18 6.42
N TYR A 45 -12.20 3.60 5.43
CA TYR A 45 -13.09 4.34 4.54
C TYR A 45 -14.18 5.08 5.32
N ASP A 46 -14.87 4.37 6.22
CA ASP A 46 -15.94 4.94 7.04
C ASP A 46 -15.40 6.03 7.99
N TYR A 47 -14.17 5.89 8.50
CA TYR A 47 -13.53 6.92 9.32
C TYR A 47 -13.28 8.21 8.53
N VAL A 48 -12.69 8.09 7.34
CA VAL A 48 -12.46 9.26 6.47
C VAL A 48 -13.79 9.93 6.12
N GLU A 49 -14.83 9.15 5.78
CA GLU A 49 -16.14 9.69 5.41
C GLU A 49 -16.83 10.44 6.55
N ASN A 50 -16.88 9.84 7.75
CA ASN A 50 -17.76 10.29 8.83
C ASN A 50 -17.07 11.16 9.87
N GLU A 51 -15.75 11.03 10.06
CA GLU A 51 -15.03 11.71 11.13
C GLU A 51 -14.19 12.89 10.64
N ILE A 52 -13.81 12.92 9.36
CA ILE A 52 -13.06 14.03 8.75
C ILE A 52 -14.06 14.99 8.09
N ASN A 53 -14.16 16.19 8.63
CA ASN A 53 -15.07 17.24 8.18
C ASN A 53 -14.34 18.29 7.33
N ASP A 54 -15.12 19.04 6.55
CA ASP A 54 -14.59 20.18 5.81
C ASP A 54 -14.01 21.23 6.77
N GLY A 55 -12.84 21.77 6.43
CA GLY A 55 -12.05 22.69 7.24
C GLY A 55 -11.09 22.00 8.23
N ASP A 56 -11.12 20.67 8.37
CA ASP A 56 -10.18 19.96 9.24
C ASP A 56 -8.75 19.99 8.67
N VAL A 57 -7.77 19.91 9.59
CA VAL A 57 -6.35 19.76 9.24
C VAL A 57 -5.93 18.31 9.45
N VAL A 58 -5.55 17.64 8.38
CA VAL A 58 -5.11 16.24 8.37
C VAL A 58 -3.59 16.17 8.32
N LEU A 59 -3.00 15.52 9.33
CA LEU A 59 -1.58 15.19 9.32
C LEU A 59 -1.38 13.82 8.67
N LEU A 60 -0.85 13.79 7.45
CA LEU A 60 -0.54 12.55 6.74
C LEU A 60 0.93 12.17 6.92
N ALA A 61 1.19 11.00 7.47
CA ALA A 61 2.55 10.51 7.71
C ALA A 61 2.74 9.07 7.21
N PRO A 62 3.25 8.86 5.97
CA PRO A 62 3.63 7.53 5.53
C PRO A 62 4.81 6.99 6.37
N MET A 63 4.53 5.97 7.20
CA MET A 63 5.50 5.42 8.15
C MET A 63 6.23 4.17 7.62
N TYR A 64 6.80 4.25 6.42
CA TYR A 64 7.56 3.15 5.82
C TYR A 64 8.61 3.63 4.81
N GLY A 65 9.61 2.78 4.56
CA GLY A 65 10.61 2.96 3.51
C GLY A 65 10.28 2.21 2.22
N VAL A 66 11.18 2.26 1.24
CA VAL A 66 10.99 1.68 -0.11
C VAL A 66 10.70 0.18 -0.04
N SER A 67 11.31 -0.54 0.91
CA SER A 67 11.06 -1.97 1.10
C SER A 67 9.61 -2.32 1.45
N GLY A 68 8.87 -1.38 2.05
CA GLY A 68 7.45 -1.56 2.41
C GLY A 68 6.46 -1.09 1.35
N MET A 69 6.93 -0.40 0.29
CA MET A 69 6.05 0.12 -0.76
C MET A 69 5.17 -0.94 -1.44
N PRO A 70 5.65 -2.16 -1.76
CA PRO A 70 4.81 -3.15 -2.45
C PRO A 70 3.50 -3.48 -1.72
N GLU A 71 3.48 -3.33 -0.39
CA GLU A 71 2.32 -3.60 0.46
C GLU A 71 1.59 -2.32 0.87
N LEU A 72 2.31 -1.28 1.28
CA LEU A 72 1.75 -0.11 1.99
C LEU A 72 1.48 1.09 1.06
N PHE A 73 2.17 1.16 -0.07
CA PHE A 73 2.05 2.30 -0.98
C PHE A 73 0.66 2.42 -1.64
N PRO A 74 0.03 1.34 -2.13
CA PRO A 74 -1.33 1.42 -2.68
C PRO A 74 -2.36 1.98 -1.69
N MET A 75 -2.22 1.66 -0.40
CA MET A 75 -3.07 2.20 0.66
C MET A 75 -2.86 3.71 0.85
N THR A 76 -1.61 4.17 0.77
CA THR A 76 -1.27 5.59 0.87
C THR A 76 -1.83 6.38 -0.31
N VAL A 77 -1.73 5.83 -1.52
CA VAL A 77 -2.33 6.38 -2.74
C VAL A 77 -3.85 6.50 -2.60
N ALA A 78 -4.52 5.42 -2.17
CA ALA A 78 -5.97 5.42 -1.98
C ALA A 78 -6.41 6.44 -0.92
N THR A 79 -5.68 6.52 0.20
CA THR A 79 -5.94 7.49 1.28
C THR A 79 -5.77 8.92 0.79
N MET A 80 -4.69 9.24 0.09
CA MET A 80 -4.46 10.58 -0.45
C MET A 80 -5.60 10.97 -1.41
N LYS A 81 -5.98 10.10 -2.34
CA LYS A 81 -7.10 10.35 -3.25
C LYS A 81 -8.40 10.60 -2.51
N HIS A 82 -8.68 9.85 -1.45
CA HIS A 82 -9.90 10.00 -0.66
C HIS A 82 -9.90 11.33 0.09
N LEU A 83 -8.80 11.69 0.74
CA LEU A 83 -8.66 12.98 1.44
C LEU A 83 -8.79 14.17 0.49
N LEU A 84 -8.19 14.11 -0.70
CA LEU A 84 -8.27 15.18 -1.71
C LEU A 84 -9.69 15.39 -2.28
N THR A 85 -10.64 14.50 -2.02
CA THR A 85 -12.06 14.71 -2.38
C THR A 85 -12.84 15.52 -1.34
N LYS A 86 -12.22 15.83 -0.19
CA LYS A 86 -12.79 16.63 0.90
C LYS A 86 -12.16 18.02 0.92
N ASP A 87 -12.82 18.99 1.54
CA ASP A 87 -12.27 20.34 1.69
C ASP A 87 -11.42 20.42 2.97
N VAL A 88 -10.25 19.78 2.96
CA VAL A 88 -9.36 19.67 4.14
C VAL A 88 -7.97 20.17 3.85
N LYS A 89 -7.27 20.68 4.88
CA LYS A 89 -5.85 21.02 4.78
C LYS A 89 -4.99 19.79 5.08
N ILE A 90 -4.04 19.44 4.22
CA ILE A 90 -3.19 18.25 4.35
C ILE A 90 -1.74 18.66 4.66
N VAL A 91 -1.29 18.34 5.87
CA VAL A 91 0.11 18.49 6.26
C VAL A 91 0.81 17.16 6.14
N VAL A 92 1.83 17.08 5.29
CA VAL A 92 2.62 15.85 5.13
C VAL A 92 3.90 15.91 5.96
N VAL A 93 4.11 14.89 6.78
CA VAL A 93 5.35 14.73 7.55
C VAL A 93 5.93 13.34 7.31
N SER A 94 7.25 13.22 7.45
CA SER A 94 7.88 11.91 7.46
C SER A 94 8.81 11.74 8.65
N PHE A 95 8.72 10.57 9.24
CA PHE A 95 9.58 10.11 10.32
C PHE A 95 10.61 9.07 9.86
N TRP A 96 10.61 8.70 8.57
CA TRP A 96 11.56 7.76 7.98
C TRP A 96 12.53 8.49 7.06
N THR A 97 13.77 8.01 7.00
CA THR A 97 14.83 8.58 6.15
C THR A 97 14.45 8.58 4.67
N GLU A 98 13.71 7.57 4.22
CA GLU A 98 13.28 7.40 2.83
C GLU A 98 11.92 8.05 2.53
N GLY A 99 11.27 8.67 3.51
CA GLY A 99 9.94 9.21 3.33
C GLY A 99 9.81 10.34 2.30
N PRO A 100 10.78 11.25 2.13
CA PRO A 100 10.75 12.20 1.02
C PRO A 100 10.68 11.50 -0.35
N LEU A 101 11.38 10.38 -0.54
CA LEU A 101 11.32 9.60 -1.77
C LEU A 101 9.94 8.94 -1.94
N VAL A 102 9.39 8.38 -0.86
CA VAL A 102 8.05 7.79 -0.85
C VAL A 102 7.00 8.82 -1.24
N PHE A 103 7.07 10.01 -0.64
CA PHE A 103 6.12 11.08 -0.91
C PHE A 103 6.26 11.66 -2.32
N ASN A 104 7.49 11.88 -2.80
CA ASN A 104 7.69 12.29 -4.19
C ASN A 104 7.12 11.26 -5.16
N THR A 105 7.25 9.96 -4.87
CA THR A 105 6.66 8.89 -5.68
C THR A 105 5.12 8.95 -5.62
N LEU A 106 4.53 9.22 -4.46
CA LEU A 106 3.10 9.42 -4.30
C LEU A 106 2.59 10.55 -5.20
N LEU A 107 3.28 11.70 -5.20
CA LEU A 107 2.91 12.85 -6.02
C LEU A 107 2.99 12.58 -7.52
N THR A 108 3.81 11.61 -7.97
CA THR A 108 3.79 11.19 -9.40
C THR A 108 2.55 10.39 -9.80
N GLN A 109 1.81 9.82 -8.83
CA GLN A 109 0.60 9.04 -9.10
C GLN A 109 -0.69 9.79 -8.74
N VAL A 110 -0.59 10.78 -7.84
CA VAL A 110 -1.70 11.60 -7.37
C VAL A 110 -1.18 13.02 -7.28
N ASP A 111 -1.58 13.87 -8.23
CA ASP A 111 -1.26 15.29 -8.17
C ASP A 111 -2.38 16.02 -7.41
N PRO A 112 -2.12 16.60 -6.22
CA PRO A 112 -3.12 17.40 -5.51
C PRO A 112 -3.69 18.55 -6.34
N ALA A 113 -2.92 19.08 -7.31
CA ALA A 113 -3.37 20.16 -8.18
C ALA A 113 -4.57 19.74 -9.05
N ASP A 114 -4.69 18.46 -9.40
CA ASP A 114 -5.86 17.92 -10.13
C ASP A 114 -7.17 18.03 -9.32
N TYR A 115 -7.04 18.18 -8.00
CA TYR A 115 -8.14 18.34 -7.04
C TYR A 115 -8.30 19.80 -6.58
N GLY A 116 -7.50 20.73 -7.11
CA GLY A 116 -7.56 22.16 -6.79
C GLY A 116 -6.72 22.60 -5.59
N TYR A 117 -5.89 21.71 -5.03
CA TYR A 117 -5.02 22.01 -3.90
C TYR A 117 -3.79 22.83 -4.30
N VAL A 118 -3.38 23.78 -3.45
CA VAL A 118 -2.17 24.59 -3.65
C VAL A 118 -1.17 24.36 -2.53
N TYR A 119 0.05 23.93 -2.91
CA TYR A 119 1.12 23.67 -1.94
C TYR A 119 1.46 24.90 -1.10
N GLY A 120 1.36 24.75 0.23
CA GLY A 120 1.66 25.81 1.20
C GLY A 120 0.43 26.60 1.67
N GLU A 121 -0.70 26.45 0.98
CA GLU A 121 -1.99 27.03 1.34
C GLU A 121 -2.89 25.96 1.95
N ASP A 122 -3.03 24.83 1.24
CA ASP A 122 -3.84 23.67 1.58
C ASP A 122 -3.00 22.44 1.98
#